data_AF-A4TYN5-F1
#
_entry.id   AF-A4TYN5-F1
#
_cell.length_a   1.000
_cell.length_b   1.000
_cell.length_c   1.000
_cell.angle_alpha   90.00
_cell.angle_beta   90.00
_cell.angle_gamma   90.00
#
_symmetry.space_group_name_H-M   'P 1'
#
loop_
_entity.id
_entity.type
_entity.pdbx_description
1 polymer ?
#
loop_
_entity_poly.entity_id
_entity_poly.type
_entity_poly.pdbx_seq_one_letter_code
_entity_poly.pdbx_strand_id
1 'polypeptide(L)'
;MTLQTDLAAAVAQVTADSTLLHKVVHGPASGTECQVVTEGGTVKTVAKAVADIDTQLQSGLEILDQKVAAAAASATIAVQSADAVETSEAAIAANAQAARSSETHAAASASAASGNAAAANASAVAAQASRQASENAAVQAEQARTATVAAKAVAAQAALDAAASASAANASAIAANTSEVATRSSADAAHRSEQQATAASALAVAAEATASASAAQARTSENAAAGSASVAAQAETDGAFWAGQAESFAVAAEAAATIVADATGLNLTTLIVSARRGSDYRTLGIALF
;
A
#
# COMPACT_ATOMS: atom_id res chain seq x y z
N MET A 1 -158.98 39.87 80.69
CA MET A 1 -158.24 38.59 80.66
C MET A 1 -158.64 37.82 81.90
N THR A 2 -159.18 36.61 81.76
CA THR A 2 -159.48 35.72 82.91
C THR A 2 -158.46 34.58 82.91
N LEU A 3 -158.22 33.95 84.07
CA LEU A 3 -157.30 32.81 84.20
C LEU A 3 -157.61 31.66 83.21
N GLN A 4 -158.88 31.48 82.81
CA GLN A 4 -159.26 30.51 81.79
C GLN A 4 -158.79 30.91 80.38
N THR A 5 -158.87 32.19 80.03
CA THR A 5 -158.37 32.70 78.74
C THR A 5 -156.85 32.57 78.66
N ASP A 6 -156.14 32.90 79.74
CA ASP A 6 -154.68 32.82 79.78
C ASP A 6 -154.20 31.36 79.75
N LEU A 7 -154.89 30.45 80.45
CA LEU A 7 -154.60 29.02 80.40
C LEU A 7 -154.84 28.44 79.00
N ALA A 8 -155.92 28.82 78.33
CA ALA A 8 -156.19 28.36 76.96
C ALA A 8 -155.13 28.86 75.97
N ALA A 9 -154.69 30.11 76.10
CA ALA A 9 -153.61 30.67 75.28
C ALA A 9 -152.27 29.96 75.54
N ALA A 10 -151.95 29.69 76.81
CA ALA A 10 -150.73 28.94 77.17
C ALA A 10 -150.74 27.51 76.63
N VAL A 11 -151.87 26.80 76.71
CA VAL A 11 -152.01 25.43 76.16
C VAL A 11 -151.90 25.45 74.63
N ALA A 12 -152.50 26.43 73.96
CA ALA A 12 -152.37 26.59 72.52
C ALA A 12 -150.91 26.82 72.10
N GLN A 13 -150.19 27.69 72.83
CA GLN A 13 -148.78 27.95 72.60
C GLN A 13 -147.91 26.70 72.83
N VAL A 14 -148.07 26.00 73.96
CA VAL A 14 -147.32 24.77 74.25
C VAL A 14 -147.60 23.68 73.22
N THR A 15 -148.83 23.58 72.73
CA THR A 15 -149.20 22.61 71.68
C THR A 15 -148.54 22.96 70.35
N ALA A 16 -148.51 24.25 69.98
CA ALA A 16 -147.82 24.73 68.79
C ALA A 16 -146.31 24.49 68.88
N ASP A 17 -145.69 24.86 70.00
CA ASP A 17 -144.26 24.69 70.24
C ASP A 17 -143.85 23.21 70.30
N SER A 18 -144.66 22.36 70.94
CA SER A 18 -144.44 20.90 70.98
C SER A 18 -144.54 20.28 69.57
N THR A 19 -145.47 20.76 68.75
CA THR A 19 -145.58 20.32 67.35
C THR A 19 -144.36 20.76 66.52
N LEU A 20 -143.86 21.98 66.72
CA LEU A 20 -142.62 22.44 66.09
C LEU A 20 -141.42 21.61 66.54
N LEU A 21 -141.28 21.35 67.85
CA LEU A 21 -140.21 20.51 68.39
C LEU A 21 -140.27 19.09 67.83
N HIS A 22 -141.46 18.49 67.76
CA HIS A 22 -141.66 17.17 67.17
C HIS A 22 -141.20 17.13 65.71
N LYS A 23 -141.52 18.16 64.92
CA LYS A 23 -141.04 18.28 63.53
C LYS A 23 -139.53 18.44 63.45
N VAL A 24 -138.90 19.20 64.36
CA VAL A 24 -137.44 19.37 64.38
C VAL A 24 -136.74 18.05 64.73
N VAL A 25 -137.25 17.30 65.71
CA VAL A 25 -136.63 16.06 66.20
C VAL A 25 -136.89 14.86 65.28
N HIS A 26 -138.12 14.71 64.76
CA HIS A 26 -138.56 13.53 64.01
C HIS A 26 -138.85 13.80 62.53
N GLY A 27 -138.64 15.03 62.05
CA GLY A 27 -138.79 15.35 60.64
C GLY A 27 -137.76 14.66 59.74
N PRO A 28 -138.02 14.58 58.43
CA PRO A 28 -137.21 13.81 57.49
C PRO A 28 -135.82 14.43 57.23
N ALA A 29 -134.89 13.63 56.70
CA ALA A 29 -133.54 14.05 56.32
C ALA A 29 -133.48 14.77 54.95
N SER A 30 -134.54 14.73 54.15
CA SER A 30 -134.57 15.26 52.78
C SER A 30 -135.97 15.79 52.42
N GLY A 31 -136.06 16.53 51.32
CA GLY A 31 -137.32 17.12 50.84
C GLY A 31 -137.63 18.47 51.52
N THR A 32 -138.82 19.01 51.28
CA THR A 32 -139.22 20.34 51.78
C THR A 32 -139.46 20.36 53.29
N GLU A 33 -139.80 19.22 53.90
CA GLU A 33 -140.09 19.09 55.34
C GLU A 33 -138.83 18.88 56.21
N CYS A 34 -137.64 18.87 55.61
CA CYS A 34 -136.36 18.78 56.34
C CYS A 34 -135.94 20.11 57.01
N GLN A 35 -136.79 21.13 56.85
CA GLN A 35 -136.64 22.47 57.36
C GLN A 35 -137.95 22.88 58.05
N VAL A 36 -137.85 23.30 59.30
CA VAL A 36 -139.00 23.72 60.12
C VAL A 36 -138.92 25.23 60.29
N VAL A 37 -139.96 25.94 59.87
CA VAL A 37 -140.08 27.39 60.08
C VAL A 37 -140.50 27.62 61.52
N THR A 38 -139.66 28.34 62.26
CA THR A 38 -139.94 28.79 63.63
C THR A 38 -140.03 30.32 63.65
N GLU A 39 -140.48 30.89 64.76
CA GLU A 39 -140.52 32.36 64.93
C GLU A 39 -139.14 33.02 64.77
N GLY A 40 -138.06 32.28 65.10
CA GLY A 40 -136.67 32.71 64.93
C GLY A 40 -136.07 32.43 63.55
N GLY A 41 -136.86 31.94 62.60
CA GLY A 41 -136.42 31.54 61.26
C GLY A 41 -136.40 30.03 61.05
N THR A 42 -135.84 29.61 59.92
CA THR A 42 -135.83 28.20 59.52
C THR A 42 -134.71 27.42 60.18
N VAL A 43 -135.06 26.35 60.89
CA VAL A 43 -134.12 25.39 61.48
C VAL A 43 -134.18 24.06 60.74
N LYS A 44 -133.03 23.38 60.64
CA LYS A 44 -132.95 22.03 60.09
C LYS A 44 -133.57 21.02 61.06
N THR A 45 -134.16 19.97 60.53
CA THR A 45 -134.44 18.77 61.35
C THR A 45 -133.12 18.14 61.79
N VAL A 46 -133.15 17.38 62.88
CA VAL A 46 -131.97 16.63 63.36
C VAL A 46 -131.46 15.68 62.26
N ALA A 47 -132.38 14.99 61.59
CA ALA A 47 -132.04 14.07 60.50
C ALA A 47 -131.34 14.80 59.32
N LYS A 48 -131.76 16.02 58.97
CA LYS A 48 -131.11 16.83 57.93
C LYS A 48 -129.70 17.26 58.33
N ALA A 49 -129.52 17.67 59.58
CA ALA A 49 -128.21 18.09 60.08
C ALA A 49 -127.20 16.92 60.05
N VAL A 50 -127.62 15.73 60.47
CA VAL A 50 -126.80 14.50 60.40
C VAL A 50 -126.47 14.15 58.95
N ALA A 51 -127.46 14.16 58.04
CA ALA A 51 -127.24 13.86 56.63
C ALA A 51 -126.24 14.84 55.95
N ASP A 52 -126.28 16.12 56.32
CA ASP A 52 -125.33 17.12 55.83
C ASP A 52 -123.90 16.85 56.35
N ILE A 53 -123.77 16.50 57.63
CA ILE A 53 -122.49 16.13 58.24
C ILE A 53 -121.92 14.88 57.58
N ASP A 54 -122.75 13.85 57.35
CA ASP A 54 -122.33 12.62 56.67
C ASP A 54 -121.84 12.90 55.24
N THR A 55 -122.56 13.73 54.49
CA THR A 55 -122.15 14.15 53.13
C THR A 55 -120.81 14.89 53.16
N GLN A 56 -120.61 15.78 54.15
CA GLN A 56 -119.36 16.52 54.31
C GLN A 56 -118.20 15.60 54.70
N LEU A 57 -118.42 14.62 55.58
CA LEU A 57 -117.43 13.62 55.96
C LEU A 57 -117.05 12.74 54.78
N GLN A 58 -118.01 12.25 54.00
CA GLN A 58 -117.75 11.46 52.79
C GLN A 58 -116.91 12.26 51.78
N SER A 59 -117.30 13.51 51.50
CA SER A 59 -116.53 14.40 50.62
C SER A 59 -115.11 14.65 51.16
N GLY A 60 -114.97 14.82 52.48
CA GLY A 60 -113.67 15.00 53.13
C GLY A 60 -112.77 13.76 53.04
N LEU A 61 -113.35 12.57 53.16
CA LEU A 61 -112.63 11.30 53.01
C LEU A 61 -112.16 11.09 51.56
N GLU A 62 -112.99 11.37 50.56
CA GLU A 62 -112.59 11.28 49.15
C GLU A 62 -111.43 12.24 48.82
N ILE A 63 -111.47 13.47 49.35
CA ILE A 63 -110.37 14.43 49.21
C ILE A 63 -109.11 13.94 49.92
N LEU A 64 -109.24 13.34 51.10
CA LEU A 64 -108.11 12.79 51.84
C LEU A 64 -107.46 11.63 51.07
N ASP A 65 -108.25 10.72 50.50
CA ASP A 65 -107.76 9.61 49.68
C ASP A 65 -107.00 10.12 48.45
N GLN A 66 -107.52 11.15 47.77
CA GLN A 66 -106.82 11.80 46.65
C GLN A 66 -105.47 12.41 47.09
N LYS A 67 -105.42 13.07 48.25
CA LYS A 67 -104.17 13.64 48.78
C LYS A 67 -103.17 12.57 49.16
N VAL A 68 -103.62 11.46 49.76
CA VAL A 68 -102.74 10.32 50.10
C VAL A 68 -102.18 9.69 48.83
N ALA A 69 -103.00 9.49 47.79
CA ALA A 69 -102.54 8.98 46.50
C ALA A 69 -101.51 9.92 45.85
N ALA A 70 -101.76 11.23 45.85
CA ALA A 70 -100.83 12.23 45.31
C ALA A 70 -99.51 12.29 46.09
N ALA A 71 -99.55 12.15 47.42
CA ALA A 71 -98.36 12.10 48.26
C ALA A 71 -97.54 10.83 47.99
N ALA A 72 -98.20 9.66 47.85
CA ALA A 72 -97.53 8.40 47.50
C ALA A 72 -96.86 8.46 46.13
N ALA A 73 -97.53 9.05 45.13
CA ALA A 73 -96.95 9.29 43.81
C ALA A 73 -95.74 10.22 43.88
N SER A 74 -95.84 11.31 44.65
CA SER A 74 -94.74 12.28 44.84
C SER A 74 -93.53 11.64 45.53
N ALA A 75 -93.76 10.78 46.54
CA ALA A 75 -92.69 10.03 47.20
C ALA A 75 -91.99 9.07 46.24
N THR A 76 -92.75 8.39 45.37
CA THR A 76 -92.19 7.50 44.35
C THR A 76 -91.31 8.27 43.35
N ILE A 77 -91.77 9.44 42.89
CA ILE A 77 -91.00 10.31 41.99
C ILE A 77 -89.71 10.80 42.66
N ALA A 78 -89.77 11.15 43.95
CA ALA A 78 -88.59 11.60 44.70
C ALA A 78 -87.53 10.49 44.81
N VAL A 79 -87.94 9.25 45.07
CA VAL A 79 -87.04 8.08 45.10
C VAL A 79 -86.43 7.84 43.73
N GLN A 80 -87.24 7.80 42.67
CA GLN A 80 -86.74 7.63 41.29
C GLN A 80 -85.76 8.73 40.88
N SER A 81 -85.99 9.96 41.34
CA SER A 81 -85.09 11.09 41.07
C SER A 81 -83.76 10.93 41.81
N ALA A 82 -83.78 10.45 43.06
CA ALA A 82 -82.57 10.14 43.81
C ALA A 82 -81.74 9.03 43.14
N ASP A 83 -82.39 7.95 42.71
CA ASP A 83 -81.72 6.84 42.00
C ASP A 83 -81.10 7.32 40.67
N ALA A 84 -81.77 8.22 39.96
CA ALA A 84 -81.27 8.82 38.73
C ALA A 84 -80.04 9.71 38.98
N VAL A 85 -80.01 10.46 40.08
CA VAL A 85 -78.84 11.25 40.49
C VAL A 85 -77.67 10.34 40.83
N GLU A 86 -77.88 9.29 41.62
CA GLU A 86 -76.82 8.32 41.96
C GLU A 86 -76.23 7.66 40.70
N THR A 87 -77.09 7.25 39.77
CA THR A 87 -76.65 6.68 38.48
C THR A 87 -75.83 7.69 37.66
N SER A 88 -76.24 8.96 37.66
CA SER A 88 -75.54 10.04 36.97
C SER A 88 -74.16 10.31 37.60
N GLU A 89 -74.06 10.35 38.92
CA GLU A 89 -72.80 10.52 39.65
C GLU A 89 -71.83 9.37 39.36
N ALA A 90 -72.32 8.12 39.34
CA ALA A 90 -71.53 6.96 38.97
C ALA A 90 -71.01 7.06 37.51
N ALA A 91 -71.84 7.53 36.58
CA ALA A 91 -71.44 7.73 35.19
C ALA A 91 -70.39 8.84 35.03
N ILE A 92 -70.52 9.95 35.78
CA ILE A 92 -69.53 11.03 35.81
C ILE A 92 -68.19 10.52 36.34
N ALA A 93 -68.20 9.74 37.43
CA ALA A 93 -66.99 9.15 38.00
C ALA A 93 -66.30 8.17 37.02
N ALA A 94 -67.07 7.33 36.33
CA ALA A 94 -66.57 6.42 35.30
C ALA A 94 -65.94 7.18 34.12
N ASN A 95 -66.59 8.25 33.64
CA ASN A 95 -66.06 9.09 32.57
C ASN A 95 -64.77 9.82 32.98
N ALA A 96 -64.70 10.33 34.21
CA ALA A 96 -63.50 10.95 34.75
C ALA A 96 -62.34 9.94 34.83
N GLN A 97 -62.61 8.69 35.22
CA GLN A 97 -61.60 7.64 35.23
C GLN A 97 -61.12 7.27 33.83
N ALA A 98 -62.04 7.14 32.86
CA ALA A 98 -61.71 6.89 31.47
C ALA A 98 -60.82 8.01 30.88
N ALA A 99 -61.12 9.27 31.19
CA ALA A 99 -60.29 10.41 30.78
C ALA A 99 -58.86 10.32 31.34
N ARG A 100 -58.69 10.05 32.64
CA ARG A 100 -57.36 9.85 33.26
C ARG A 100 -56.59 8.69 32.65
N SER A 101 -57.27 7.58 32.37
CA SER A 101 -56.67 6.45 31.66
C SER A 101 -56.22 6.86 30.26
N SER A 102 -57.04 7.60 29.51
CA SER A 102 -56.66 8.10 28.18
C SER A 102 -55.43 9.01 28.22
N GLU A 103 -55.35 9.94 29.18
CA GLU A 103 -54.18 10.81 29.38
C GLU A 103 -52.91 9.98 29.67
N THR A 104 -53.02 8.95 30.51
CA THR A 104 -51.90 8.05 30.83
C THR A 104 -51.42 7.30 29.58
N HIS A 105 -52.34 6.78 28.76
CA HIS A 105 -52.00 6.10 27.50
C HIS A 105 -51.36 7.07 26.49
N ALA A 106 -51.83 8.31 26.42
CA ALA A 106 -51.24 9.34 25.57
C ALA A 106 -49.80 9.69 26.01
N ALA A 107 -49.57 9.85 27.32
CA ALA A 107 -48.24 10.08 27.87
C ALA A 107 -47.29 8.90 27.59
N ALA A 108 -47.74 7.66 27.82
CA ALA A 108 -46.97 6.45 27.51
C ALA A 108 -46.62 6.36 26.01
N SER A 109 -47.58 6.68 25.14
CA SER A 109 -47.37 6.70 23.68
C SER A 109 -46.33 7.75 23.26
N ALA A 110 -46.38 8.94 23.86
CA ALA A 110 -45.39 9.99 23.63
C ALA A 110 -43.97 9.57 24.09
N SER A 111 -43.86 8.94 25.26
CA SER A 111 -42.59 8.38 25.76
C SER A 111 -42.05 7.29 24.84
N ALA A 112 -42.91 6.38 24.35
CA ALA A 112 -42.51 5.34 23.40
C ALA A 112 -42.02 5.93 22.06
N ALA A 113 -42.71 6.95 21.54
CA ALA A 113 -42.29 7.65 20.33
C ALA A 113 -40.92 8.33 20.50
N SER A 114 -40.68 8.99 21.63
CA SER A 114 -39.38 9.58 21.98
C SER A 114 -38.26 8.52 22.06
N GLY A 115 -38.54 7.39 22.72
CA GLY A 115 -37.60 6.27 22.79
C GLY A 115 -37.24 5.69 21.42
N ASN A 116 -38.25 5.52 20.55
CA ASN A 116 -38.04 5.06 19.17
C ASN A 116 -37.19 6.05 18.35
N ALA A 117 -37.41 7.36 18.53
CA ALA A 117 -36.59 8.39 17.87
C ALA A 117 -35.13 8.35 18.33
N ALA A 118 -34.89 8.16 19.64
CA ALA A 118 -33.53 8.00 20.18
C ALA A 118 -32.84 6.74 19.64
N ALA A 119 -33.55 5.61 19.57
CA ALA A 119 -33.03 4.37 19.00
C ALA A 119 -32.70 4.51 17.50
N ALA A 120 -33.56 5.20 16.73
CA ALA A 120 -33.30 5.49 15.32
C ALA A 120 -32.06 6.38 15.14
N ASN A 121 -31.89 7.40 15.98
CA ASN A 121 -30.71 8.26 15.95
C ASN A 121 -29.42 7.49 16.29
N ALA A 122 -29.46 6.62 17.30
CA ALA A 122 -28.32 5.76 17.65
C ALA A 122 -27.94 4.81 16.49
N SER A 123 -28.92 4.24 15.81
CA SER A 123 -28.71 3.40 14.62
C SER A 123 -28.07 4.19 13.48
N ALA A 124 -28.51 5.44 13.24
CA ALA A 124 -27.93 6.31 12.22
C ALA A 124 -26.46 6.65 12.51
N VAL A 125 -26.11 6.95 13.77
CA VAL A 125 -24.73 7.19 14.20
C VAL A 125 -23.87 5.93 14.03
N ALA A 126 -24.38 4.75 14.39
CA ALA A 126 -23.67 3.49 14.19
C ALA A 126 -23.39 3.22 12.70
N ALA A 127 -24.37 3.50 11.82
CA ALA A 127 -24.20 3.38 10.37
C ALA A 127 -23.17 4.38 9.80
N GLN A 128 -23.10 5.60 10.34
CA GLN A 128 -22.05 6.58 9.98
C GLN A 128 -20.66 6.10 10.41
N ALA A 129 -20.51 5.60 11.65
CA ALA A 129 -19.25 5.07 12.14
C ALA A 129 -18.76 3.86 11.31
N SER A 130 -19.68 2.97 10.90
CA SER A 130 -19.37 1.84 10.03
C SER A 130 -18.89 2.27 8.63
N ARG A 131 -19.50 3.32 8.06
CA ARG A 131 -19.05 3.91 6.79
C ARG A 131 -17.64 4.49 6.93
N GLN A 132 -17.38 5.29 7.97
CA GLN A 132 -16.07 5.86 8.22
C GLN A 132 -14.98 4.78 8.41
N ALA A 133 -15.29 3.70 9.13
CA ALA A 133 -14.38 2.59 9.31
C ALA A 133 -14.03 1.91 7.97
N SER A 134 -15.02 1.75 7.09
CA SER A 134 -14.83 1.18 5.75
C SER A 134 -13.98 2.08 4.85
N GLU A 135 -14.20 3.40 4.90
CA GLU A 135 -13.38 4.38 4.18
C GLU A 135 -11.92 4.37 4.67
N ASN A 136 -11.72 4.34 5.99
CA ASN A 136 -10.38 4.24 6.58
C ASN A 136 -9.66 2.95 6.16
N ALA A 137 -10.37 1.82 6.11
CA ALA A 137 -9.82 0.56 5.63
C ALA A 137 -9.42 0.62 4.15
N ALA A 138 -10.22 1.28 3.31
CA ALA A 138 -9.90 1.49 1.90
C ALA A 138 -8.63 2.36 1.71
N VAL A 139 -8.50 3.44 2.50
CA VAL A 139 -7.29 4.29 2.49
C VAL A 139 -6.05 3.50 2.91
N GLN A 140 -6.14 2.69 3.98
CA GLN A 140 -5.03 1.84 4.41
C GLN A 140 -4.64 0.80 3.35
N ALA A 141 -5.62 0.20 2.66
CA ALA A 141 -5.36 -0.73 1.58
C ALA A 141 -4.61 -0.05 0.41
N GLU A 142 -4.96 1.18 0.07
CA GLU A 142 -4.29 1.92 -1.01
C GLU A 142 -2.86 2.36 -0.62
N GLN A 143 -2.65 2.75 0.64
CA GLN A 143 -1.31 2.98 1.18
C GLN A 143 -0.44 1.72 1.12
N ALA A 144 -0.99 0.55 1.49
CA ALA A 144 -0.28 -0.72 1.42
C ALA A 144 0.08 -1.11 -0.03
N ARG A 145 -0.82 -0.87 -1.00
CA ARG A 145 -0.51 -1.04 -2.43
C ARG A 145 0.63 -0.13 -2.87
N THR A 146 0.57 1.14 -2.52
CA THR A 146 1.62 2.12 -2.84
C THR A 146 2.97 1.70 -2.27
N ALA A 147 3.00 1.29 -0.99
CA ALA A 147 4.21 0.78 -0.35
C ALA A 147 4.77 -0.47 -1.05
N THR A 148 3.90 -1.37 -1.49
CA THR A 148 4.30 -2.58 -2.23
C THR A 148 4.92 -2.22 -3.59
N VAL A 149 4.32 -1.28 -4.32
CA VAL A 149 4.87 -0.80 -5.61
C VAL A 149 6.23 -0.13 -5.40
N ALA A 150 6.37 0.71 -4.38
CA ALA A 150 7.64 1.35 -4.04
C ALA A 150 8.71 0.31 -3.67
N ALA A 151 8.38 -0.69 -2.86
CA ALA A 151 9.30 -1.77 -2.51
C ALA A 151 9.75 -2.57 -3.76
N LYS A 152 8.83 -2.85 -4.69
CA LYS A 152 9.15 -3.51 -5.95
C LYS A 152 10.07 -2.66 -6.83
N ALA A 153 9.88 -1.34 -6.86
CA ALA A 153 10.77 -0.43 -7.59
C ALA A 153 12.18 -0.38 -6.99
N VAL A 154 12.29 -0.32 -5.66
CA VAL A 154 13.59 -0.39 -4.95
C VAL A 154 14.30 -1.70 -5.23
N ALA A 155 13.58 -2.84 -5.18
CA ALA A 155 14.16 -4.14 -5.51
C ALA A 155 14.65 -4.22 -6.97
N ALA A 156 13.90 -3.65 -7.91
CA ALA A 156 14.32 -3.56 -9.31
C ALA A 156 15.58 -2.69 -9.49
N GLN A 157 15.65 -1.55 -8.79
CA GLN A 157 16.83 -0.68 -8.82
C GLN A 157 18.06 -1.40 -8.25
N ALA A 158 17.92 -2.09 -7.13
CA ALA A 158 19.01 -2.87 -6.54
C ALA A 158 19.53 -3.97 -7.48
N ALA A 159 18.64 -4.61 -8.25
CA ALA A 159 19.04 -5.58 -9.27
C ALA A 159 19.82 -4.94 -10.43
N LEU A 160 19.44 -3.74 -10.88
CA LEU A 160 20.17 -2.99 -11.89
C LEU A 160 21.55 -2.56 -11.39
N ASP A 161 21.65 -2.06 -10.16
CA ASP A 161 22.92 -1.64 -9.54
C ASP A 161 23.87 -2.83 -9.38
N ALA A 162 23.34 -4.01 -9.02
CA ALA A 162 24.12 -5.25 -8.95
C ALA A 162 24.64 -5.68 -10.34
N ALA A 163 23.81 -5.60 -11.39
CA ALA A 163 24.22 -5.91 -12.76
C ALA A 163 25.28 -4.92 -13.30
N ALA A 164 25.15 -3.64 -12.97
CA ALA A 164 26.15 -2.62 -13.29
C ALA A 164 27.49 -2.90 -12.57
N SER A 165 27.44 -3.27 -11.29
CA SER A 165 28.62 -3.64 -10.50
C SER A 165 29.32 -4.89 -11.05
N ALA A 166 28.56 -5.91 -11.46
CA ALA A 166 29.10 -7.11 -12.11
C ALA A 166 29.78 -6.77 -13.46
N SER A 167 29.17 -5.88 -14.25
CA SER A 167 29.74 -5.40 -15.52
C SER A 167 31.04 -4.62 -15.31
N ALA A 168 31.09 -3.76 -14.29
CA ALA A 168 32.30 -3.03 -13.91
C ALA A 168 33.42 -3.97 -13.45
N ALA A 169 33.11 -4.98 -12.62
CA ALA A 169 34.07 -5.99 -12.19
C ALA A 169 34.64 -6.78 -13.38
N ASN A 170 33.78 -7.17 -14.34
CA ASN A 170 34.22 -7.84 -15.56
C ASN A 170 35.14 -6.95 -16.41
N ALA A 171 34.82 -5.66 -16.57
CA ALA A 171 35.68 -4.71 -17.26
C ALA A 171 37.05 -4.57 -16.57
N SER A 172 37.08 -4.50 -15.23
CA SER A 172 38.34 -4.49 -14.47
C SER A 172 39.15 -5.78 -14.65
N ALA A 173 38.51 -6.95 -14.71
CA ALA A 173 39.19 -8.21 -14.97
C ALA A 173 39.82 -8.25 -16.38
N ILE A 174 39.11 -7.74 -17.40
CA ILE A 174 39.63 -7.61 -18.77
C ILE A 174 40.83 -6.66 -18.80
N ALA A 175 40.75 -5.52 -18.11
CA ALA A 175 41.84 -4.55 -18.02
C ALA A 175 43.08 -5.15 -17.33
N ALA A 176 42.88 -5.89 -16.24
CA ALA A 176 43.96 -6.59 -15.53
C ALA A 176 44.63 -7.64 -16.43
N ASN A 177 43.86 -8.48 -17.13
CA ASN A 177 44.39 -9.48 -18.05
C ASN A 177 45.14 -8.82 -19.23
N THR A 178 44.63 -7.70 -19.75
CA THR A 178 45.31 -6.93 -20.81
C THR A 178 46.66 -6.38 -20.31
N SER A 179 46.70 -5.86 -19.08
CA SER A 179 47.93 -5.41 -18.43
C SER A 179 48.92 -6.56 -18.21
N GLU A 180 48.45 -7.74 -17.82
CA GLU A 180 49.26 -8.96 -17.70
C GLU A 180 49.85 -9.38 -19.06
N VAL A 181 49.05 -9.37 -20.13
CA VAL A 181 49.55 -9.66 -21.48
C VAL A 181 50.57 -8.61 -21.94
N ALA A 182 50.34 -7.32 -21.65
CA ALA A 182 51.28 -6.26 -22.01
C ALA A 182 52.61 -6.37 -21.25
N THR A 183 52.57 -6.73 -19.96
CA THR A 183 53.77 -6.97 -19.14
C THR A 183 54.53 -8.21 -19.61
N ARG A 184 53.83 -9.31 -19.93
CA ARG A 184 54.46 -10.50 -20.56
C ARG A 184 55.10 -10.16 -21.90
N SER A 185 54.41 -9.43 -22.78
CA SER A 185 54.96 -8.99 -24.07
C SER A 185 56.18 -8.09 -23.91
N SER A 186 56.21 -7.25 -22.87
CA SER A 186 57.36 -6.39 -22.55
C SER A 186 58.54 -7.19 -22.02
N ALA A 187 58.28 -8.20 -21.17
CA ALA A 187 59.30 -9.13 -20.70
C ALA A 187 59.90 -9.95 -21.84
N ASP A 188 59.07 -10.45 -22.77
CA ASP A 188 59.53 -11.16 -23.97
C ASP A 188 60.38 -10.24 -24.88
N ALA A 189 59.99 -8.98 -25.04
CA ALA A 189 60.76 -8.00 -25.79
C ALA A 189 62.12 -7.70 -25.13
N ALA A 190 62.14 -7.57 -23.80
CA ALA A 190 63.38 -7.40 -23.03
C ALA A 190 64.31 -8.61 -23.17
N HIS A 191 63.79 -9.84 -23.05
CA HIS A 191 64.55 -11.06 -23.26
C HIS A 191 65.11 -11.18 -24.67
N ARG A 192 64.32 -10.84 -25.71
CA ARG A 192 64.83 -10.76 -27.09
C ARG A 192 65.93 -9.70 -27.24
N SER A 193 65.78 -8.55 -26.58
CA SER A 193 66.82 -7.51 -26.57
C SER A 193 68.11 -8.00 -25.91
N GLU A 194 68.02 -8.76 -24.83
CA GLU A 194 69.17 -9.37 -24.15
C GLU A 194 69.86 -10.44 -25.02
N GLN A 195 69.08 -11.28 -25.69
CA GLN A 195 69.59 -12.24 -26.68
C GLN A 195 70.31 -11.52 -27.84
N GLN A 196 69.73 -10.43 -28.36
CA GLN A 196 70.36 -9.62 -29.41
C GLN A 196 71.65 -8.96 -28.94
N ALA A 197 71.71 -8.44 -27.71
CA ALA A 197 72.92 -7.87 -27.14
C ALA A 197 74.03 -8.93 -26.96
N THR A 198 73.66 -10.13 -26.52
CA THR A 198 74.59 -11.27 -26.40
C THR A 198 75.09 -11.73 -27.78
N ALA A 199 74.20 -11.82 -28.77
CA ALA A 199 74.58 -12.14 -30.15
C ALA A 199 75.51 -11.06 -30.75
N ALA A 200 75.22 -9.77 -30.49
CA ALA A 200 76.07 -8.66 -30.91
C ALA A 200 77.45 -8.70 -30.23
N SER A 201 77.53 -9.03 -28.94
CA SER A 201 78.82 -9.20 -28.26
C SER A 201 79.61 -10.40 -28.83
N ALA A 202 78.94 -11.52 -29.12
CA ALA A 202 79.57 -12.68 -29.76
C ALA A 202 80.10 -12.34 -31.17
N LEU A 203 79.33 -11.56 -31.95
CA LEU A 203 79.76 -11.03 -33.24
C LEU A 203 80.96 -10.08 -33.11
N ALA A 204 80.98 -9.21 -32.10
CA ALA A 204 82.12 -8.33 -31.84
C ALA A 204 83.38 -9.13 -31.48
N VAL A 205 83.26 -10.15 -30.61
CA VAL A 205 84.36 -11.07 -30.28
C VAL A 205 84.84 -11.83 -31.51
N ALA A 206 83.93 -12.29 -32.38
CA ALA A 206 84.30 -12.95 -33.63
C ALA A 206 85.00 -11.99 -34.62
N ALA A 207 84.56 -10.73 -34.69
CA ALA A 207 85.21 -9.69 -35.49
C ALA A 207 86.61 -9.37 -34.95
N GLU A 208 86.78 -9.28 -33.63
CA GLU A 208 88.08 -9.08 -32.97
C GLU A 208 89.03 -10.27 -33.18
N ALA A 209 88.51 -11.50 -33.13
CA ALA A 209 89.25 -12.70 -33.49
C ALA A 209 89.67 -12.70 -34.98
N THR A 210 88.79 -12.24 -35.88
CA THR A 210 89.08 -12.11 -37.32
C THR A 210 90.12 -11.02 -37.59
N ALA A 211 90.03 -9.88 -36.89
CA ALA A 211 91.04 -8.82 -36.95
C ALA A 211 92.39 -9.29 -36.42
N SER A 212 92.41 -10.08 -35.34
CA SER A 212 93.62 -10.70 -34.79
C SER A 212 94.24 -11.71 -35.74
N ALA A 213 93.42 -12.54 -36.40
CA ALA A 213 93.88 -13.47 -37.43
C ALA A 213 94.46 -12.73 -38.66
N SER A 214 93.81 -11.65 -39.09
CA SER A 214 94.29 -10.80 -40.19
C SER A 214 95.62 -10.12 -39.84
N ALA A 215 95.78 -9.64 -38.60
CA ALA A 215 97.03 -9.07 -38.10
C ALA A 215 98.15 -10.12 -38.02
N ALA A 216 97.84 -11.36 -37.61
CA ALA A 216 98.79 -12.46 -37.62
C ALA A 216 99.24 -12.80 -39.05
N GLN A 217 98.31 -12.83 -40.01
CA GLN A 217 98.57 -13.07 -41.43
C GLN A 217 99.41 -11.95 -42.06
N ALA A 218 99.17 -10.69 -41.68
CA ALA A 218 100.00 -9.55 -42.08
C ALA A 218 101.45 -9.71 -41.59
N ARG A 219 101.67 -10.10 -40.32
CA ARG A 219 103.01 -10.38 -39.78
C ARG A 219 103.71 -11.55 -40.48
N THR A 220 102.96 -12.58 -40.89
CA THR A 220 103.54 -13.70 -41.66
C THR A 220 103.99 -13.22 -43.04
N SER A 221 103.22 -12.34 -43.66
CA SER A 221 103.55 -11.73 -44.95
C SER A 221 104.76 -10.80 -44.84
N GLU A 222 104.87 -10.04 -43.75
CA GLU A 222 106.00 -9.16 -43.44
C GLU A 222 107.30 -9.97 -43.22
N ASN A 223 107.23 -11.08 -42.49
CA ASN A 223 108.36 -12.00 -42.32
C ASN A 223 108.78 -12.68 -43.64
N ALA A 224 107.82 -13.02 -44.52
CA ALA A 224 108.13 -13.56 -45.85
C ALA A 224 108.82 -12.51 -46.75
N ALA A 225 108.45 -11.23 -46.64
CA ALA A 225 109.10 -10.13 -47.33
C ALA A 225 110.54 -9.90 -46.82
N ALA A 226 110.77 -9.98 -45.50
CA ALA A 226 112.11 -9.91 -44.91
C ALA A 226 113.00 -11.11 -45.32
N GLY A 227 112.42 -12.31 -45.40
CA GLY A 227 113.09 -13.50 -45.95
C GLY A 227 113.52 -13.33 -47.40
N SER A 228 112.69 -12.67 -48.23
CA SER A 228 113.02 -12.40 -49.63
C SER A 228 114.12 -11.34 -49.79
N ALA A 229 114.14 -10.32 -48.93
CA ALA A 229 115.18 -9.28 -48.94
C ALA A 229 116.57 -9.82 -48.56
N SER A 230 116.64 -10.78 -47.64
CA SER A 230 117.92 -11.42 -47.26
C SER A 230 118.48 -12.35 -48.35
N VAL A 231 117.62 -13.05 -49.09
CA VAL A 231 118.02 -13.86 -50.26
C VAL A 231 118.55 -12.98 -51.40
N ALA A 232 117.97 -11.79 -51.60
CA ALA A 232 118.45 -10.84 -52.61
C ALA A 232 119.85 -10.27 -52.29
N ALA A 233 120.15 -9.98 -51.03
CA ALA A 233 121.47 -9.48 -50.61
C ALA A 233 122.58 -10.55 -50.74
N GLN A 234 122.24 -11.83 -50.55
CA GLN A 234 123.18 -12.94 -50.73
C GLN A 234 123.53 -13.14 -52.22
N ALA A 235 122.57 -12.94 -53.13
CA ALA A 235 122.77 -13.06 -54.58
C ALA A 235 123.69 -11.97 -55.16
N GLU A 236 123.71 -10.76 -54.60
CA GLU A 236 124.63 -9.68 -55.02
C GLU A 236 126.08 -9.96 -54.61
N THR A 237 126.30 -10.69 -53.52
CA THR A 237 127.65 -11.02 -53.02
C THR A 237 128.30 -12.12 -53.85
N ASP A 238 127.52 -13.12 -54.30
CA ASP A 238 128.01 -14.22 -55.13
C ASP A 238 128.26 -13.79 -56.60
N GLY A 239 127.55 -12.77 -57.10
CA GLY A 239 127.74 -12.23 -58.45
C GLY A 239 129.10 -11.53 -58.66
N ALA A 240 129.65 -10.89 -57.63
CA ALA A 240 130.94 -10.19 -57.71
C ALA A 240 132.15 -11.14 -57.72
N PHE A 241 132.03 -12.34 -57.14
CA PHE A 241 133.11 -13.33 -57.06
C PHE A 241 133.36 -14.04 -58.40
N TRP A 242 132.30 -14.37 -59.15
CA TRP A 242 132.42 -15.09 -60.42
C TRP A 242 132.86 -14.18 -61.60
N ALA A 243 132.63 -12.87 -61.52
CA ALA A 243 133.06 -11.92 -62.55
C ALA A 243 134.58 -11.71 -62.58
N GLY A 244 135.27 -11.73 -61.44
CA GLY A 244 136.73 -11.58 -61.36
C GLY A 244 137.53 -12.80 -61.83
N GLN A 245 136.92 -13.98 -61.87
CA GLN A 245 137.60 -15.22 -62.26
C GLN A 245 137.60 -15.45 -63.78
N ALA A 246 136.63 -14.88 -64.51
CA ALA A 246 136.46 -15.07 -65.96
C ALA A 246 137.50 -14.32 -66.82
N GLU A 247 138.03 -13.17 -66.37
CA GLU A 247 139.02 -12.40 -67.15
C GLU A 247 140.44 -13.01 -67.13
N SER A 248 140.79 -13.81 -66.11
CA SER A 248 142.11 -14.47 -66.03
C SER A 248 142.25 -15.71 -66.94
N PHE A 249 141.13 -16.37 -67.28
CA PHE A 249 141.13 -17.55 -68.17
C PHE A 249 141.08 -17.20 -69.67
N ALA A 250 140.65 -16.00 -70.03
CA ALA A 250 140.61 -15.55 -71.44
C ALA A 250 142.01 -15.22 -71.99
N VAL A 251 142.87 -14.58 -71.20
CA VAL A 251 144.23 -14.18 -71.63
C VAL A 251 145.19 -15.38 -71.72
N ALA A 252 144.98 -16.43 -70.91
CA ALA A 252 145.80 -17.64 -70.95
C ALA A 252 145.46 -18.58 -72.13
N ALA A 253 144.22 -18.54 -72.63
CA ALA A 253 143.78 -19.37 -73.76
C ALA A 253 144.24 -18.82 -75.12
N GLU A 254 144.40 -17.51 -75.26
CA GLU A 254 144.85 -16.86 -76.51
C GLU A 254 146.37 -17.01 -76.74
N ALA A 255 147.16 -17.09 -75.67
CA ALA A 255 148.61 -17.36 -75.75
C ALA A 255 148.95 -18.82 -76.12
N ALA A 256 148.11 -19.80 -75.73
CA ALA A 256 148.35 -21.22 -76.03
C ALA A 256 147.95 -21.62 -77.45
N ALA A 257 146.93 -20.97 -78.04
CA ALA A 257 146.46 -21.25 -79.40
C ALA A 257 147.47 -20.79 -80.49
N THR A 258 148.27 -19.77 -80.19
CA THR A 258 149.26 -19.22 -81.14
C THR A 258 150.54 -20.07 -81.23
N ILE A 259 150.92 -20.77 -80.15
CA ILE A 259 152.13 -21.61 -80.12
C ILE A 259 151.91 -22.99 -80.80
N VAL A 260 150.69 -23.52 -80.80
CA VAL A 260 150.37 -24.83 -81.42
C VAL A 260 150.14 -24.71 -82.94
N ALA A 261 149.70 -23.55 -83.43
CA ALA A 261 149.47 -23.30 -84.85
C ALA A 261 150.78 -23.23 -85.68
N ASP A 262 151.87 -22.71 -85.10
CA ASP A 262 153.13 -22.51 -85.83
C ASP A 262 154.01 -23.77 -85.91
N ALA A 263 153.73 -24.79 -85.09
CA ALA A 263 154.48 -26.06 -85.08
C ALA A 263 153.88 -27.15 -85.99
N THR A 264 152.64 -27.01 -86.49
CA THR A 264 151.90 -28.14 -87.10
C THR A 264 151.12 -27.89 -88.40
N GLY A 265 151.03 -26.66 -88.93
CA GLY A 265 150.54 -26.42 -90.29
C GLY A 265 149.11 -26.95 -90.58
N LEU A 266 148.21 -26.94 -89.59
CA LEU A 266 146.83 -27.44 -89.70
C LEU A 266 145.81 -26.30 -89.57
N ASN A 267 144.80 -26.27 -90.46
CA ASN A 267 143.83 -25.17 -90.55
C ASN A 267 142.70 -25.26 -89.49
N LEU A 268 142.44 -24.12 -88.84
CA LEU A 268 141.59 -23.84 -87.68
C LEU A 268 140.11 -24.29 -87.75
N THR A 269 139.57 -24.58 -88.93
CA THR A 269 138.13 -24.87 -89.10
C THR A 269 137.72 -26.27 -88.61
N THR A 270 138.68 -27.18 -88.40
CA THR A 270 138.39 -28.56 -87.98
C THR A 270 138.45 -28.76 -86.45
N LEU A 271 139.08 -27.84 -85.71
CA LEU A 271 139.24 -27.94 -84.24
C LEU A 271 138.00 -27.41 -83.46
N ILE A 272 137.23 -26.50 -84.06
CA ILE A 272 136.06 -25.87 -83.43
C ILE A 272 134.84 -26.82 -83.40
N VAL A 273 134.79 -27.84 -84.27
CA VAL A 273 133.65 -28.78 -84.35
C VAL A 273 133.70 -29.87 -83.26
N SER A 274 134.87 -30.19 -82.70
CA SER A 274 135.00 -31.18 -81.61
C SER A 274 134.73 -30.61 -80.20
N ALA A 275 134.78 -29.28 -80.01
CA ALA A 275 134.43 -28.65 -78.73
C ALA A 275 132.90 -28.52 -78.51
N ARG A 276 132.09 -28.71 -79.57
CA ARG A 276 130.64 -28.50 -79.56
C ARG A 276 129.80 -29.74 -79.16
N ARG A 277 130.40 -30.79 -78.59
CA ARG A 277 129.71 -32.05 -78.23
C ARG A 277 129.83 -32.49 -76.76
N GLY A 278 130.43 -31.69 -75.88
CA GLY A 278 130.77 -32.10 -74.50
C GLY A 278 130.01 -31.44 -73.34
N SER A 279 129.09 -30.49 -73.58
CA SER A 279 128.49 -29.67 -72.51
C SER A 279 127.02 -29.98 -72.18
N ASP A 280 126.43 -31.02 -72.76
CA ASP A 280 125.01 -31.36 -72.60
C ASP A 280 124.67 -32.28 -71.40
N TYR A 281 125.58 -32.56 -70.47
CA TYR A 281 125.30 -33.51 -69.37
C TYR A 281 125.83 -33.11 -67.97
N ARG A 282 126.19 -31.85 -67.71
CA ARG A 282 126.70 -31.42 -66.38
C ARG A 282 125.95 -30.30 -65.64
N THR A 283 124.78 -29.87 -66.11
CA THR A 283 123.81 -29.08 -65.33
C THR A 283 122.58 -29.91 -64.95
N LEU A 284 122.82 -31.09 -64.37
CA LEU A 284 121.86 -31.84 -63.57
C LEU A 284 121.99 -31.44 -62.09
N GLY A 285 120.93 -30.85 -61.55
CA GLY A 285 120.62 -30.71 -60.12
C GLY A 285 119.17 -30.21 -60.01
N ILE A 286 118.16 -31.06 -59.84
CA ILE A 286 117.75 -31.75 -58.60
C ILE A 286 117.67 -30.81 -57.40
N ALA A 287 116.46 -30.30 -57.18
CA ALA A 287 115.61 -30.44 -55.99
C ALA A 287 114.24 -29.78 -56.38
N LEU A 288 113.02 -30.32 -56.34
CA LEU A 288 112.34 -31.35 -55.54
C LEU A 288 112.63 -31.14 -54.04
N PHE A 289 111.76 -30.48 -53.25
CA PHE A 289 110.30 -30.65 -53.14
C PHE A 289 109.46 -29.40 -53.44
#